data_AF-A0A1Y1CG93-F1
#
_entry.id   AF-A0A1Y1CG93-F1
#
_cell.length_a   1.000
_cell.length_b   1.000
_cell.length_c   1.000
_cell.angle_alpha   90.00
_cell.angle_beta   90.00
_cell.angle_gamma   90.00
#
_symmetry.space_group_name_H-M   'P 1'
#
loop_
_entity.id
_entity.type
_entity.pdbx_description
1 polymer ?
#
loop_
_entity_poly.entity_id
_entity_poly.type
_entity_poly.pdbx_seq_one_letter_code
_entity_poly.pdbx_strand_id
1 'polypeptide(L)'
;MYSQSSDFIYGKLIDSDSGEGIPFATITVKDLGKGVISNAQGDFSIPKTIQNMNDTLIISCLGYTSKYVNLKNLKKQELNTIALKVAIISLDEVMIKAKKVKSLSPKKIVKRSIEQIPKNYSQSPFSYVAYYRDYQTKSDNYINLNESLIEVFDDGFNTCDRMDTKIRLLEYKVNHEFERDSTLEINYDNFDSKFIPNARIDPSGGNELTMLMIHDAIRNYEQPAYSFMYIMKEDFLKNHKFKLAKIIKMEGGSFYVIDFKLSNPLSVDNYQVFGQLFINRDTYAIHKLFYSLFNTQKKEKQLIFNAQVEYAKHQDLMYLNYISFSNVFEMPNPKDFAITEILYDSKKNLLFVTFNNPYSPDVVSKLSNYKVKVDNKKVDVKEVVKDSLNNKKISLMLDDVSDFPKITNDDSNRLKIYIKNLNDTEGRILGERTYLNYKQYREMFVQQVHISWKEKPIFIIDKFLPLKDNKISKSTETQEYWMNTPLMK
;
A
#
# COMPACT_ATOMS: atom_id res chain seq x y z
N MET A 1 -11.72 -34.85 14.22
CA MET A 1 -11.69 -33.38 14.07
C MET A 1 -11.04 -32.81 15.33
N TYR A 2 -9.77 -32.43 15.27
CA TYR A 2 -9.15 -31.65 16.35
C TYR A 2 -9.38 -30.18 16.02
N SER A 3 -10.29 -29.55 16.76
CA SER A 3 -10.50 -28.11 16.75
C SER A 3 -9.21 -27.45 17.25
N GLN A 4 -8.42 -26.87 16.36
CA GLN A 4 -7.24 -26.10 16.73
C GLN A 4 -7.71 -24.84 17.47
N SER A 5 -7.54 -24.82 18.79
CA SER A 5 -7.80 -23.63 19.58
C SER A 5 -6.82 -22.55 19.14
N SER A 6 -7.30 -21.47 18.52
CA SER A 6 -6.46 -20.32 18.15
C SER A 6 -5.59 -19.87 19.32
N ASP A 7 -4.31 -19.56 19.10
CA ASP A 7 -3.37 -19.07 20.12
C ASP A 7 -3.61 -17.59 20.49
N PHE A 8 -4.61 -16.94 19.89
CA PHE A 8 -4.88 -15.51 20.02
C PHE A 8 -6.27 -15.20 20.56
N ILE A 9 -6.37 -14.12 21.32
CA ILE A 9 -7.62 -13.45 21.67
C ILE A 9 -7.89 -12.39 20.62
N TYR A 10 -9.06 -12.44 20.02
CA TYR A 10 -9.46 -11.52 18.97
C TYR A 10 -10.36 -10.42 19.53
N GLY A 11 -10.15 -9.20 19.05
CA GLY A 11 -10.99 -8.06 19.39
C GLY A 11 -11.26 -7.16 18.20
N LYS A 12 -12.29 -6.34 18.34
CA LYS A 12 -12.68 -5.32 17.38
C LYS A 12 -13.00 -4.03 18.11
N LEU A 13 -12.36 -2.95 17.72
CA LEU A 13 -12.61 -1.61 18.23
C LEU A 13 -13.65 -0.93 17.35
N ILE A 14 -14.67 -0.35 17.98
CA ILE A 14 -15.73 0.38 17.27
C ILE A 14 -15.98 1.74 17.91
N ASP A 15 -16.38 2.71 17.11
CA ASP A 15 -16.94 3.97 17.61
C ASP A 15 -18.28 3.68 18.29
N SER A 16 -18.48 4.23 19.49
CA SER A 16 -19.69 3.96 20.28
C SER A 16 -20.98 4.50 19.67
N ASP A 17 -20.87 5.50 18.80
CA ASP A 17 -21.99 6.26 18.27
C ASP A 17 -22.33 5.79 16.84
N SER A 18 -21.32 5.62 15.97
CA SER A 18 -21.52 5.15 14.58
C SER A 18 -21.46 3.62 14.43
N GLY A 19 -20.78 2.91 15.34
CA GLY A 19 -20.51 1.48 15.21
C GLY A 19 -19.42 1.13 14.18
N GLU A 20 -18.82 2.13 13.54
CA GLU A 20 -17.73 1.93 12.57
C GLU A 20 -16.45 1.44 13.27
N GLY A 21 -15.66 0.62 12.59
CA GLY A 21 -14.38 0.14 13.12
C GLY A 21 -13.42 1.28 13.37
N ILE A 22 -12.73 1.27 14.52
CA ILE A 22 -11.72 2.30 14.85
C ILE A 22 -10.35 1.80 14.40
N PRO A 23 -9.83 2.35 13.30
CA PRO A 23 -8.59 1.86 12.77
C PRO A 23 -7.39 2.43 13.54
N PHE A 24 -6.33 1.64 13.61
CA PHE A 24 -5.01 2.08 14.07
C PHE A 24 -4.99 2.62 15.51
N ALA A 25 -5.88 2.15 16.36
CA ALA A 25 -5.76 2.38 17.79
C ALA A 25 -4.60 1.56 18.35
N THR A 26 -3.88 2.11 19.32
CA THR A 26 -2.86 1.39 20.08
C THR A 26 -3.53 0.59 21.20
N ILE A 27 -3.17 -0.69 21.32
CA ILE A 27 -3.65 -1.62 22.34
C ILE A 27 -2.44 -2.16 23.09
N THR A 28 -2.16 -1.61 24.27
CA THR A 28 -0.96 -1.95 25.07
C THR A 28 -1.34 -2.67 26.35
N VAL A 29 -0.60 -3.70 26.71
CA VAL A 29 -0.65 -4.33 28.03
C VAL A 29 0.19 -3.49 29.00
N LYS A 30 -0.47 -2.90 30.01
CA LYS A 30 0.09 -1.83 30.84
C LYS A 30 1.45 -2.19 31.46
N ASP A 31 1.57 -3.33 32.13
CA ASP A 31 2.79 -3.65 32.89
C ASP A 31 3.87 -4.32 32.01
N LEU A 32 3.51 -4.81 30.82
CA LEU A 32 4.48 -5.31 29.84
C LEU A 32 5.07 -4.20 28.96
N GLY A 33 4.37 -3.07 28.79
CA GLY A 33 4.70 -2.07 27.79
C GLY A 33 4.61 -2.58 26.34
N LYS A 34 4.04 -3.78 26.13
CA LYS A 34 3.90 -4.45 24.83
C LYS A 34 2.49 -4.30 24.31
N GLY A 35 2.34 -4.11 23.00
CA GLY A 35 1.03 -3.83 22.42
C GLY A 35 0.92 -4.21 20.95
N VAL A 36 -0.32 -4.26 20.48
CA VAL A 36 -0.66 -4.32 19.06
C VAL A 36 -1.37 -3.02 18.65
N ILE A 37 -1.55 -2.84 17.35
CA ILE A 37 -2.33 -1.74 16.79
C ILE A 37 -3.46 -2.34 15.94
N SER A 38 -4.67 -1.79 16.01
CA SER A 38 -5.81 -2.29 15.23
C SER A 38 -5.64 -2.04 13.72
N ASN A 39 -6.18 -2.93 12.88
CA ASN A 39 -6.17 -2.78 11.42
C ASN A 39 -7.17 -1.70 10.95
N ALA A 40 -7.30 -1.51 9.63
CA ALA A 40 -8.22 -0.54 9.02
C ALA A 40 -9.72 -0.78 9.35
N GLN A 41 -10.09 -1.97 9.81
CA GLN A 41 -11.44 -2.36 10.21
C GLN A 41 -11.64 -2.33 11.73
N GLY A 42 -10.61 -1.94 12.48
CA GLY A 42 -10.59 -1.92 13.94
C GLY A 42 -10.31 -3.28 14.60
N ASP A 43 -10.00 -4.31 13.82
CA ASP A 43 -9.70 -5.64 14.35
C ASP A 43 -8.26 -5.71 14.89
N PHE A 44 -8.09 -6.48 15.97
CA PHE A 44 -6.79 -6.76 16.57
C PHE A 44 -6.75 -8.15 17.21
N SER A 45 -5.54 -8.65 17.43
CA SER A 45 -5.29 -9.93 18.07
C SER A 45 -4.13 -9.80 19.05
N ILE A 46 -4.24 -10.47 20.20
CA ILE A 46 -3.19 -10.54 21.22
C ILE A 46 -2.99 -12.00 21.67
N PRO A 47 -1.78 -12.45 22.01
CA PRO A 47 -1.57 -13.84 22.41
C PRO A 47 -2.37 -14.22 23.65
N LYS A 48 -2.99 -15.42 23.66
CA LYS A 48 -3.74 -15.94 24.83
C LYS A 48 -2.89 -16.09 26.08
N THR A 49 -1.57 -16.27 25.91
CA THR A 49 -0.62 -16.46 27.01
C THR A 49 -0.60 -15.29 27.98
N ILE A 50 -0.87 -14.06 27.51
CA ILE A 50 -0.86 -12.87 28.37
C ILE A 50 -2.13 -12.73 29.21
N GLN A 51 -3.20 -13.44 28.89
CA GLN A 51 -4.48 -13.27 29.57
C GLN A 51 -4.47 -13.68 31.04
N ASN A 52 -3.61 -14.64 31.39
CA ASN A 52 -3.51 -15.11 32.77
C ASN A 52 -2.83 -14.08 33.69
N MET A 53 -2.28 -13.00 33.12
CA MET A 53 -1.71 -11.88 33.87
C MET A 53 -2.84 -11.06 34.50
N ASN A 54 -2.65 -10.57 35.72
CA ASN A 54 -3.58 -9.66 36.37
C ASN A 54 -3.39 -8.22 35.89
N ASP A 55 -3.43 -8.03 34.57
CA ASP A 55 -3.03 -6.79 33.91
C ASP A 55 -4.20 -6.20 33.07
N THR A 56 -4.00 -4.97 32.60
CA THR A 56 -4.98 -4.13 31.93
C THR A 56 -4.50 -3.81 30.52
N LEU A 57 -5.38 -4.02 29.54
CA LEU A 57 -5.23 -3.43 28.22
C LEU A 57 -5.60 -1.95 28.26
N ILE A 58 -4.66 -1.13 27.84
CA ILE A 58 -4.84 0.29 27.56
C ILE A 58 -5.09 0.41 26.06
N ILE A 59 -6.27 0.86 25.70
CA ILE A 59 -6.64 1.13 24.31
C ILE A 59 -6.68 2.64 24.14
N SER A 60 -5.80 3.18 23.32
CA SER A 60 -5.72 4.60 23.01
C SER A 60 -5.85 4.82 21.51
N CYS A 61 -6.66 5.81 21.12
CA CYS A 61 -6.79 6.21 19.74
C CYS A 61 -6.99 7.72 19.67
N LEU A 62 -6.32 8.35 18.73
CA LEU A 62 -6.39 9.79 18.52
C LEU A 62 -7.83 10.21 18.21
N GLY A 63 -8.38 11.11 19.03
CA GLY A 63 -9.78 11.56 18.89
C GLY A 63 -10.79 10.75 19.70
N TYR A 64 -10.34 9.73 20.44
CA TYR A 64 -11.15 8.92 21.35
C TYR A 64 -10.64 9.04 22.78
N THR A 65 -11.53 8.82 23.76
CA THR A 65 -11.11 8.65 25.15
C THR A 65 -10.47 7.28 25.33
N SER A 66 -9.26 7.24 25.90
CA SER A 66 -8.56 5.99 26.20
C SER A 66 -9.44 5.09 27.07
N LYS A 67 -9.45 3.79 26.76
CA LYS A 67 -10.27 2.78 27.45
C LYS A 67 -9.36 1.74 28.08
N TYR A 68 -9.69 1.38 29.32
CA TYR A 68 -8.96 0.39 30.10
C TYR A 68 -9.82 -0.88 30.22
N VAL A 69 -9.28 -2.02 29.79
CA VAL A 69 -9.98 -3.31 29.78
C VAL A 69 -9.14 -4.34 30.50
N ASN A 70 -9.68 -4.94 31.56
CA ASN A 70 -8.98 -6.01 32.27
C ASN A 70 -8.85 -7.24 31.35
N LEU A 71 -7.65 -7.80 31.22
CA LEU A 71 -7.38 -8.96 30.36
C LEU A 71 -8.26 -10.17 30.69
N LYS A 72 -8.58 -10.37 31.97
CA LYS A 72 -9.44 -11.48 32.43
C LYS A 72 -10.86 -11.40 31.90
N ASN A 73 -11.32 -10.21 31.50
CA ASN A 73 -12.67 -10.01 30.98
C ASN A 73 -12.80 -10.37 29.50
N LEU A 74 -11.69 -10.61 28.79
CA LEU A 74 -11.74 -10.98 27.39
C LEU A 74 -12.13 -12.45 27.21
N LYS A 75 -12.97 -12.73 26.21
CA LYS A 75 -13.38 -14.07 25.87
C LYS A 75 -12.35 -14.71 24.94
N LYS A 76 -11.91 -15.94 25.25
CA LYS A 76 -10.85 -16.66 24.50
C LYS A 76 -11.29 -17.20 23.14
N GLN A 77 -12.58 -17.40 22.92
CA GLN A 77 -13.13 -18.10 21.75
C GLN A 77 -14.17 -17.25 21.00
N GLU A 78 -14.31 -15.98 21.35
CA GLU A 78 -15.27 -15.05 20.74
C GLU A 78 -14.56 -13.75 20.35
N LEU A 79 -15.13 -13.05 19.38
CA LEU A 79 -14.68 -11.71 19.01
C LEU A 79 -15.08 -10.71 20.10
N ASN A 80 -14.08 -10.11 20.75
CA ASN A 80 -14.30 -9.11 21.79
C ASN A 80 -14.53 -7.73 21.18
N THR A 81 -15.79 -7.27 21.13
CA THR A 81 -16.11 -5.93 20.63
C THR A 81 -15.95 -4.90 21.74
N ILE A 82 -15.10 -3.89 21.52
CA ILE A 82 -14.77 -2.86 22.51
C ILE A 82 -15.10 -1.49 21.91
N ALA A 83 -16.19 -0.87 22.39
CA ALA A 83 -16.58 0.46 21.95
C ALA A 83 -15.78 1.57 22.64
N LEU A 84 -15.26 2.55 21.88
CA LEU A 84 -14.64 3.76 22.39
C LEU A 84 -15.54 4.97 22.13
N LYS A 85 -15.54 5.93 23.05
CA LYS A 85 -16.24 7.20 22.89
C LYS A 85 -15.32 8.23 22.27
N VAL A 86 -15.84 9.03 21.35
CA VAL A 86 -15.14 10.22 20.86
C VAL A 86 -14.73 11.09 22.04
N ALA A 87 -13.46 11.51 22.07
CA ALA A 87 -12.95 12.38 23.11
C ALA A 87 -13.75 13.69 23.10
N ILE A 88 -14.38 14.02 24.23
CA ILE A 88 -15.18 15.23 24.36
C ILE A 88 -14.29 16.43 24.02
N ILE A 89 -14.66 17.11 22.94
CA ILE A 89 -14.07 18.37 22.54
C ILE A 89 -14.39 19.36 23.66
N SER A 90 -13.43 19.63 24.55
CA SER A 90 -13.43 20.92 25.24
C SER A 90 -13.11 21.93 24.13
N LEU A 91 -14.17 22.38 23.46
CA LEU A 91 -14.21 23.75 23.03
C LEU A 91 -14.10 24.49 24.36
N ASP A 92 -12.87 24.83 24.75
CA ASP A 92 -12.74 26.06 25.49
C ASP A 92 -13.37 27.07 24.54
N GLU A 93 -14.66 27.36 24.75
CA GLU A 93 -15.25 28.61 24.36
C GLU A 93 -14.32 29.64 24.98
N VAL A 94 -13.26 29.99 24.25
CA VAL A 94 -13.25 31.31 23.72
C VAL A 94 -13.64 32.31 24.82
N MET A 95 -12.68 32.48 25.74
CA MET A 95 -12.07 33.80 25.92
C MET A 95 -11.62 34.38 24.54
N ILE A 96 -12.52 34.49 23.56
CA ILE A 96 -12.49 35.47 22.46
C ILE A 96 -13.44 36.60 22.88
N LYS A 97 -13.37 36.98 24.16
CA LYS A 97 -13.81 38.29 24.65
C LYS A 97 -12.87 38.82 25.73
N ALA A 98 -11.58 38.48 25.71
CA ALA A 98 -10.59 39.28 26.45
C ALA A 98 -9.16 38.97 25.97
N LYS A 99 -8.50 40.02 25.48
CA LYS A 99 -7.07 40.18 25.21
C LYS A 99 -6.52 39.54 23.92
N LYS A 100 -6.08 40.46 23.05
CA LYS A 100 -5.15 40.35 21.92
C LYS A 100 -3.90 39.50 22.23
N VAL A 101 -4.02 38.18 22.33
CA VAL A 101 -2.91 37.27 22.01
C VAL A 101 -3.11 36.91 20.55
N LYS A 102 -2.17 37.28 19.67
CA LYS A 102 -2.23 36.96 18.23
C LYS A 102 -2.37 35.44 18.06
N SER A 103 -3.59 34.93 17.88
CA SER A 103 -3.83 33.56 17.47
C SER A 103 -3.01 33.28 16.21
N LEU A 104 -2.11 32.31 16.25
CA LEU A 104 -1.27 31.95 15.11
C LEU A 104 -2.16 31.42 14.00
N SER A 105 -2.03 31.95 12.78
CA SER A 105 -2.72 31.39 11.63
C SER A 105 -2.36 29.90 11.46
N PRO A 106 -3.27 29.04 10.97
CA PRO A 106 -3.00 27.61 10.74
C PRO A 106 -1.70 27.34 9.96
N LYS A 107 -1.44 28.13 8.91
CA LYS A 107 -0.18 28.07 8.14
C LYS A 107 1.08 28.31 8.98
N LYS A 108 1.01 29.20 9.98
CA LYS A 108 2.11 29.47 10.93
C LYS A 108 2.28 28.33 11.94
N ILE A 109 1.19 27.69 12.37
CA ILE A 109 1.25 26.50 13.25
C ILE A 109 1.99 25.38 12.53
N VAL A 110 1.60 25.08 11.28
CA VAL A 110 2.26 24.05 10.45
C VAL A 110 3.71 24.43 10.13
N LYS A 111 3.99 25.70 9.84
CA LYS A 111 5.36 26.17 9.65
C LYS A 111 6.23 25.90 10.87
N ARG A 112 5.74 26.26 12.06
CA ARG A 112 6.45 26.02 13.32
C ARG A 112 6.63 24.53 13.62
N SER A 113 5.67 23.68 13.30
CA SER A 113 5.81 22.24 13.54
C SER A 113 6.94 21.64 12.71
N ILE A 114 7.06 22.05 11.44
CA ILE A 114 8.18 21.64 10.57
C ILE A 114 9.51 22.17 11.10
N GLU A 115 9.58 23.45 11.48
CA GLU A 115 10.79 24.08 12.05
C GLU A 115 11.24 23.43 13.37
N GLN A 116 10.34 22.76 14.08
CA GLN A 116 10.60 22.10 15.36
C GLN A 116 10.92 20.60 15.21
N ILE A 117 10.90 20.04 13.99
CA ILE A 117 11.31 18.65 13.75
C ILE A 117 12.72 18.35 14.33
N PRO A 118 13.76 19.19 14.10
CA PRO A 118 15.09 18.94 14.68
C PRO A 118 15.14 18.88 16.21
N LYS A 119 14.13 19.43 16.92
CA LYS A 119 14.08 19.44 18.39
C LYS A 119 13.17 18.37 18.97
N ASN A 120 12.11 18.02 18.25
CA ASN A 120 11.09 17.09 18.74
C ASN A 120 11.40 15.63 18.39
N TYR A 121 12.32 15.37 17.45
CA TYR A 121 12.63 14.03 16.94
C TYR A 121 14.12 13.74 17.06
N SER A 122 14.49 12.46 17.18
CA SER A 122 15.88 12.06 17.41
C SER A 122 16.80 12.44 16.25
N GLN A 123 17.90 13.12 16.58
CA GLN A 123 19.02 13.41 15.66
C GLN A 123 20.20 12.46 15.89
N SER A 124 20.05 11.52 16.84
CA SER A 124 21.06 10.53 17.18
C SER A 124 20.54 9.14 16.85
N PRO A 125 21.42 8.16 16.57
CA PRO A 125 21.01 6.82 16.21
C PRO A 125 20.12 6.16 17.26
N PHE A 126 19.07 5.49 16.80
CA PHE A 126 18.14 4.70 17.60
C PHE A 126 17.71 3.45 16.82
N SER A 127 17.09 2.49 17.50
CA SER A 127 16.44 1.38 16.81
C SER A 127 15.01 1.19 17.25
N TYR A 128 14.22 0.48 16.45
CA TYR A 128 12.91 0.03 16.84
C TYR A 128 12.56 -1.30 16.20
N VAL A 129 11.79 -2.11 16.91
CA VAL A 129 11.23 -3.37 16.41
C VAL A 129 9.79 -3.14 16.00
N ALA A 130 9.44 -3.62 14.80
CA ALA A 130 8.14 -3.43 14.21
C ALA A 130 7.60 -4.72 13.55
N TYR A 131 6.28 -4.86 13.61
CA TYR A 131 5.53 -5.78 12.76
C TYR A 131 5.20 -5.05 11.45
N TYR A 132 5.66 -5.60 10.33
CA TYR A 132 5.38 -5.09 8.99
C TYR A 132 4.56 -6.11 8.20
N ARG A 133 3.61 -5.60 7.40
CA ARG A 133 2.86 -6.41 6.45
C ARG A 133 2.63 -5.68 5.13
N ASP A 134 2.57 -6.45 4.05
CA ASP A 134 2.05 -6.02 2.76
C ASP A 134 1.05 -7.02 2.21
N TYR A 135 0.06 -6.50 1.47
CA TYR A 135 -1.01 -7.30 0.87
C TYR A 135 -1.69 -6.50 -0.23
N GLN A 136 -2.39 -7.21 -1.12
CA GLN A 136 -3.35 -6.62 -2.02
C GLN A 136 -4.77 -6.89 -1.55
N THR A 137 -5.72 -6.13 -2.10
CA THR A 137 -7.14 -6.44 -1.95
C THR A 137 -7.88 -6.32 -3.28
N LYS A 138 -8.90 -7.16 -3.42
CA LYS A 138 -9.93 -7.08 -4.46
C LYS A 138 -11.29 -7.20 -3.79
N SER A 139 -12.15 -6.19 -3.94
CA SER A 139 -13.46 -6.16 -3.27
C SER A 139 -13.38 -6.46 -1.75
N ASP A 140 -12.39 -5.86 -1.07
CA ASP A 140 -12.10 -6.01 0.37
C ASP A 140 -11.66 -7.39 0.86
N ASN A 141 -11.36 -8.33 -0.04
CA ASN A 141 -10.72 -9.60 0.29
C ASN A 141 -9.20 -9.46 0.22
N TYR A 142 -8.49 -10.00 1.22
CA TYR A 142 -7.03 -10.01 1.27
C TYR A 142 -6.46 -11.00 0.26
N ILE A 143 -5.48 -10.54 -0.51
CA ILE A 143 -4.72 -11.34 -1.49
C ILE A 143 -3.23 -11.12 -1.22
N ASN A 144 -2.44 -12.18 -1.32
CA ASN A 144 -1.00 -12.20 -1.11
C ASN A 144 -0.52 -11.49 0.17
N LEU A 145 -1.12 -11.83 1.32
CA LEU A 145 -0.63 -11.32 2.60
C LEU A 145 0.77 -11.86 2.91
N ASN A 146 1.72 -10.94 3.11
CA ASN A 146 3.06 -11.20 3.59
C ASN A 146 3.29 -10.44 4.90
N GLU A 147 3.97 -11.08 5.84
CA GLU A 147 4.14 -10.60 7.20
C GLU A 147 5.61 -10.70 7.60
N SER A 148 6.09 -9.78 8.43
CA SER A 148 7.47 -9.82 8.93
C SER A 148 7.62 -9.13 10.28
N LEU A 149 8.63 -9.57 11.02
CA LEU A 149 9.20 -8.81 12.12
C LEU A 149 10.54 -8.25 11.66
N ILE A 150 10.73 -6.95 11.87
CA ILE A 150 11.95 -6.23 11.48
C ILE A 150 12.47 -5.43 12.65
N GLU A 151 13.79 -5.25 12.69
CA GLU A 151 14.43 -4.20 13.48
C GLU A 151 15.01 -3.14 12.54
N VAL A 152 14.60 -1.90 12.74
CA VAL A 152 15.07 -0.74 11.97
C VAL A 152 16.06 0.03 12.82
N PHE A 153 17.23 0.29 12.28
CA PHE A 153 18.29 1.10 12.86
C PHE A 153 18.34 2.43 12.10
N ASP A 154 17.81 3.47 12.70
CA ASP A 154 17.69 4.81 12.13
C ASP A 154 18.80 5.70 12.69
N ASP A 155 19.61 6.29 11.80
CA ASP A 155 20.73 7.14 12.18
C ASP A 155 20.33 8.57 12.60
N GLY A 156 19.02 8.88 12.59
CA GLY A 156 18.45 10.15 13.04
C GLY A 156 17.90 11.01 11.90
N PHE A 157 17.04 11.97 12.23
CA PHE A 157 16.29 12.80 11.27
C PHE A 157 17.14 13.76 10.42
N ASN A 158 18.42 13.91 10.73
CA ASN A 158 19.41 14.66 9.95
C ASN A 158 20.08 13.80 8.86
N THR A 159 19.66 12.55 8.68
CA THR A 159 20.19 11.60 7.70
C THR A 159 19.15 11.24 6.64
N CYS A 160 19.61 10.65 5.53
CA CYS A 160 18.74 10.17 4.46
C CYS A 160 18.24 8.76 4.76
N ASP A 161 16.97 8.62 5.14
CA ASP A 161 16.38 7.33 5.53
C ASP A 161 16.57 6.22 4.46
N ARG A 162 16.40 6.58 3.18
CA ARG A 162 16.62 5.63 2.08
C ARG A 162 18.05 5.09 2.03
N MET A 163 19.06 5.90 2.35
CA MET A 163 20.47 5.53 2.24
C MET A 163 21.05 4.98 3.54
N ASP A 164 20.77 5.65 4.67
CA ASP A 164 21.51 5.48 5.91
C ASP A 164 20.87 4.46 6.85
N THR A 165 19.53 4.39 6.89
CA THR A 165 18.81 3.45 7.76
C THR A 165 19.15 2.00 7.43
N LYS A 166 19.48 1.20 8.44
CA LYS A 166 19.75 -0.24 8.25
C LYS A 166 18.57 -1.04 8.77
N ILE A 167 18.21 -2.12 8.08
CA ILE A 167 17.07 -2.96 8.47
C ILE A 167 17.52 -4.40 8.58
N ARG A 168 17.22 -5.01 9.72
CA ARG A 168 17.42 -6.43 9.98
C ARG A 168 16.07 -7.14 9.90
N LEU A 169 15.97 -8.08 8.98
CA LEU A 169 14.80 -8.96 8.86
C LEU A 169 14.90 -10.07 9.92
N LEU A 170 13.99 -10.09 10.89
CA LEU A 170 13.99 -11.06 12.00
C LEU A 170 13.15 -12.29 11.66
N GLU A 171 12.02 -12.08 10.99
CA GLU A 171 11.10 -13.11 10.54
C GLU A 171 10.41 -12.65 9.25
N TYR A 172 10.12 -13.58 8.33
CA TYR A 172 9.32 -13.34 7.15
C TYR A 172 8.39 -14.53 6.91
N LYS A 173 7.10 -14.26 6.74
CA LYS A 173 6.05 -15.24 6.57
C LYS A 173 5.22 -14.89 5.33
N VAL A 174 5.23 -15.80 4.36
CA VAL A 174 4.21 -15.83 3.29
C VAL A 174 2.97 -16.48 3.89
N ASN A 175 1.88 -15.72 4.04
CA ASN A 175 0.70 -16.25 4.70
C ASN A 175 -0.21 -16.97 3.68
N HIS A 176 -0.16 -18.31 3.72
CA HIS A 176 -0.93 -19.19 2.83
C HIS A 176 -2.39 -19.43 3.29
N GLU A 177 -2.81 -18.87 4.42
CA GLU A 177 -4.21 -18.91 4.87
C GLU A 177 -5.10 -17.94 4.05
N PHE A 178 -4.48 -16.98 3.37
CA PHE A 178 -5.15 -16.00 2.50
C PHE A 178 -4.95 -16.36 1.02
N GLU A 179 -5.83 -15.84 0.16
CA GLU A 179 -5.77 -16.05 -1.30
C GLU A 179 -4.39 -15.67 -1.84
N ARG A 180 -3.84 -16.53 -2.71
CA ARG A 180 -2.55 -16.29 -3.37
C ARG A 180 -2.75 -16.19 -4.88
N ASP A 181 -2.22 -15.13 -5.47
CA ASP A 181 -2.20 -14.90 -6.91
C ASP A 181 -0.82 -14.40 -7.31
N SER A 182 0.00 -15.30 -7.84
CA SER A 182 1.37 -14.99 -8.26
C SER A 182 1.44 -13.99 -9.41
N THR A 183 0.34 -13.79 -10.16
CA THR A 183 0.30 -12.79 -11.23
C THR A 183 0.32 -11.37 -10.68
N LEU A 184 -0.13 -11.15 -9.45
CA LEU A 184 -0.10 -9.85 -8.77
C LEU A 184 1.24 -9.55 -8.08
N GLU A 185 2.09 -10.57 -7.91
CA GLU A 185 3.41 -10.49 -7.25
C GLU A 185 4.52 -10.01 -8.20
N ILE A 186 4.19 -9.07 -9.08
CA ILE A 186 5.15 -8.41 -9.98
C ILE A 186 5.40 -6.96 -9.55
N ASN A 187 6.51 -6.40 -10.02
CA ASN A 187 6.89 -5.01 -9.76
C ASN A 187 6.03 -4.04 -10.59
N TYR A 188 5.93 -2.80 -10.11
CA TYR A 188 5.33 -1.72 -10.90
C TYR A 188 6.22 -1.40 -12.09
N ASP A 189 5.72 -1.60 -13.30
CA ASP A 189 6.34 -1.15 -14.53
C ASP A 189 5.95 0.31 -14.86
N ASN A 190 4.81 0.76 -14.32
CA ASN A 190 4.21 2.08 -14.56
C ASN A 190 3.70 2.30 -16.00
N PHE A 191 3.50 1.23 -16.79
CA PHE A 191 3.06 1.33 -18.19
C PHE A 191 1.84 0.47 -18.49
N ASP A 192 1.98 -0.86 -18.48
CA ASP A 192 0.94 -1.75 -18.98
C ASP A 192 0.68 -2.98 -18.11
N SER A 193 1.65 -3.43 -17.33
CA SER A 193 1.56 -4.68 -16.60
C SER A 193 1.04 -4.48 -15.18
N LYS A 194 1.64 -3.56 -14.41
CA LYS A 194 1.18 -3.15 -13.08
C LYS A 194 1.51 -1.68 -12.88
N PHE A 195 0.48 -0.84 -12.92
CA PHE A 195 0.67 0.61 -12.84
C PHE A 195 -0.40 1.28 -12.00
N ILE A 196 -0.10 2.47 -11.51
CA ILE A 196 -1.07 3.31 -10.82
C ILE A 196 -1.67 4.26 -11.87
N PRO A 197 -2.98 4.23 -12.13
CA PRO A 197 -3.57 5.14 -13.11
C PRO A 197 -3.30 6.60 -12.76
N ASN A 198 -2.69 7.35 -13.68
CA ASN A 198 -2.35 8.78 -13.52
C ASN A 198 -1.29 9.06 -12.43
N ALA A 199 -0.52 8.07 -12.02
CA ALA A 199 0.63 8.27 -11.14
C ALA A 199 1.77 7.31 -11.50
N ARG A 200 2.93 7.56 -10.91
CA ARG A 200 4.10 6.68 -11.03
C ARG A 200 4.66 6.45 -9.64
N ILE A 201 5.25 5.28 -9.46
CA ILE A 201 5.96 4.90 -8.23
C ILE A 201 7.28 4.23 -8.59
N ASP A 202 8.33 4.54 -7.82
CA ASP A 202 9.59 3.82 -7.89
C ASP A 202 9.39 2.43 -7.26
N PRO A 203 9.46 1.34 -8.03
CA PRO A 203 9.22 0.00 -7.50
C PRO A 203 10.26 -0.43 -6.46
N SER A 204 11.38 0.29 -6.30
CA SER A 204 12.44 -0.03 -5.33
C SER A 204 12.91 -1.49 -5.45
N GLY A 205 13.03 -1.97 -6.70
CA GLY A 205 13.37 -3.36 -7.01
C GLY A 205 12.37 -4.42 -6.51
N GLY A 206 11.15 -4.01 -6.13
CA GLY A 206 10.12 -4.88 -5.55
C GLY A 206 10.13 -4.91 -4.02
N ASN A 207 10.92 -4.06 -3.36
CA ASN A 207 10.92 -3.95 -1.91
C ASN A 207 9.77 -3.04 -1.42
N GLU A 208 8.66 -3.68 -1.07
CA GLU A 208 7.46 -3.02 -0.56
C GLU A 208 7.70 -2.26 0.77
N LEU A 209 8.62 -2.73 1.61
CA LEU A 209 9.00 -2.04 2.85
C LEU A 209 9.78 -0.75 2.57
N THR A 210 10.74 -0.77 1.65
CA THR A 210 11.45 0.44 1.23
C THR A 210 10.47 1.49 0.69
N MET A 211 9.49 1.06 -0.11
CA MET A 211 8.43 1.97 -0.57
C MET A 211 7.62 2.55 0.59
N LEU A 212 7.29 1.78 1.63
CA LEU A 212 6.60 2.32 2.80
C LEU A 212 7.41 3.42 3.49
N MET A 213 8.70 3.16 3.72
CA MET A 213 9.59 4.05 4.49
C MET A 213 9.79 5.42 3.81
N ILE A 214 10.00 5.45 2.50
CA ILE A 214 10.15 6.71 1.76
C ILE A 214 8.87 7.58 1.77
N HIS A 215 7.71 6.99 2.09
CA HIS A 215 6.44 7.72 2.23
C HIS A 215 6.22 8.30 3.64
N ASP A 216 7.17 8.16 4.56
CA ASP A 216 7.17 8.91 5.81
C ASP A 216 7.63 10.37 5.56
N ALA A 217 6.71 11.26 5.23
CA ALA A 217 7.02 12.66 4.97
C ALA A 217 7.55 13.42 6.21
N ILE A 218 7.34 12.91 7.43
CA ILE A 218 7.84 13.55 8.67
C ILE A 218 9.30 13.15 8.88
N ARG A 219 9.64 11.85 8.78
CA ARG A 219 11.03 11.36 8.82
C ARG A 219 11.88 11.93 7.69
N ASN A 220 11.27 12.07 6.52
CA ASN A 220 11.88 12.52 5.28
C ASN A 220 11.56 14.00 4.98
N TYR A 221 11.38 14.85 6.00
CA TYR A 221 10.90 16.22 5.79
C TYR A 221 11.81 17.10 4.92
N GLU A 222 13.09 16.74 4.79
CA GLU A 222 14.08 17.39 3.91
C GLU A 222 14.34 16.61 2.60
N GLN A 223 13.62 15.52 2.35
CA GLN A 223 13.75 14.69 1.16
C GLN A 223 12.43 14.65 0.38
N PRO A 224 12.46 14.31 -0.93
CA PRO A 224 11.24 14.11 -1.70
C PRO A 224 10.43 12.92 -1.17
N ALA A 225 9.16 13.14 -0.83
CA ALA A 225 8.22 12.09 -0.44
C ALA A 225 7.30 11.68 -1.60
N TYR A 226 6.13 12.32 -1.72
CA TYR A 226 5.10 11.98 -2.71
C TYR A 226 4.43 13.20 -3.32
N SER A 227 3.64 12.99 -4.37
CA SER A 227 3.01 14.03 -5.20
C SER A 227 2.32 15.13 -4.36
N PHE A 228 2.68 16.37 -4.67
CA PHE A 228 2.26 17.62 -4.02
C PHE A 228 2.75 17.84 -2.57
N MET A 229 3.17 16.80 -1.85
CA MET A 229 3.99 16.96 -0.63
C MET A 229 5.42 17.38 -1.00
N TYR A 230 6.01 16.70 -2.00
CA TYR A 230 7.40 16.85 -2.45
C TYR A 230 8.37 16.89 -1.25
N ILE A 231 9.13 17.97 -1.08
CA ILE A 231 9.97 18.18 0.10
C ILE A 231 9.13 18.93 1.14
N MET A 232 8.79 18.28 2.25
CA MET A 232 7.87 18.85 3.24
C MET A 232 8.33 20.23 3.75
N LYS A 233 9.64 20.38 4.02
CA LYS A 233 10.26 21.62 4.49
C LYS A 233 10.08 22.78 3.51
N GLU A 234 10.12 22.50 2.21
CA GLU A 234 10.17 23.52 1.17
C GLU A 234 8.80 23.78 0.54
N ASP A 235 8.04 22.74 0.26
CA ASP A 235 6.92 22.80 -0.68
C ASP A 235 5.56 22.65 0.00
N PHE A 236 5.48 21.96 1.13
CA PHE A 236 4.20 21.65 1.76
C PHE A 236 3.38 22.91 2.07
N LEU A 237 4.02 23.97 2.60
CA LEU A 237 3.38 25.25 2.89
C LEU A 237 3.03 26.08 1.64
N LYS A 238 3.69 25.82 0.51
CA LYS A 238 3.43 26.50 -0.79
C LYS A 238 2.25 25.82 -1.49
N ASN A 239 2.26 24.49 -1.50
CA ASN A 239 1.34 23.65 -2.24
C ASN A 239 -0.02 23.50 -1.57
N HIS A 240 -0.16 23.85 -0.29
CA HIS A 240 -1.39 23.62 0.47
C HIS A 240 -1.96 24.86 1.14
N LYS A 241 -3.28 24.85 1.32
CA LYS A 241 -4.04 25.76 2.18
C LYS A 241 -4.45 25.03 3.45
N PHE A 242 -4.37 25.72 4.58
CA PHE A 242 -4.56 25.14 5.91
C PHE A 242 -5.73 25.79 6.65
N LYS A 243 -6.50 24.99 7.38
CA LYS A 243 -7.61 25.42 8.22
C LYS A 243 -7.51 24.74 9.59
N LEU A 244 -7.61 25.51 10.67
CA LEU A 244 -7.79 24.91 11.99
C LEU A 244 -9.20 24.31 12.03
N ALA A 245 -9.27 22.99 12.12
CA ALA A 245 -10.53 22.25 12.21
C ALA A 245 -11.09 22.32 13.63
N LYS A 246 -10.28 21.91 14.60
CA LYS A 246 -10.62 21.91 16.03
C LYS A 246 -9.36 21.87 16.90
N ILE A 247 -9.54 22.14 18.18
CA ILE A 247 -8.56 21.82 19.21
C ILE A 247 -9.13 20.67 20.02
N ILE A 248 -8.31 19.66 20.29
CA ILE A 248 -8.70 18.50 21.09
C ILE A 248 -7.72 18.31 22.24
N LYS A 249 -8.21 17.79 23.36
CA LYS A 249 -7.40 17.36 24.50
C LYS A 249 -7.47 15.84 24.56
N MET A 250 -6.32 15.20 24.67
CA MET A 250 -6.21 13.76 24.83
C MET A 250 -4.92 13.41 25.56
N GLU A 251 -4.65 12.12 25.74
CA GLU A 251 -3.39 11.65 26.29
C GLU A 251 -2.20 12.21 25.49
N GLY A 252 -1.22 12.81 26.19
CA GLY A 252 -0.11 13.53 25.57
C GLY A 252 -0.32 15.04 25.35
N GLY A 253 -1.50 15.59 25.70
CA GLY A 253 -1.71 17.04 25.84
C GLY A 253 -2.85 17.61 24.98
N SER A 254 -2.71 18.88 24.62
CA SER A 254 -3.68 19.56 23.74
C SER A 254 -3.11 19.67 22.33
N PHE A 255 -3.96 19.42 21.32
CA PHE A 255 -3.56 19.30 19.92
C PHE A 255 -4.35 20.25 19.03
N TYR A 256 -3.65 20.91 18.11
CA TYR A 256 -4.27 21.50 16.93
C TYR A 256 -4.58 20.39 15.92
N VAL A 257 -5.82 20.32 15.47
CA VAL A 257 -6.21 19.53 14.29
C VAL A 257 -6.27 20.49 13.11
N ILE A 258 -5.34 20.34 12.16
CA ILE A 258 -5.24 21.19 10.99
C ILE A 258 -5.63 20.39 9.75
N ASP A 259 -6.75 20.76 9.12
CA ASP A 259 -7.09 20.26 7.81
C ASP A 259 -6.29 21.01 6.75
N PHE A 260 -5.91 20.30 5.69
CA PHE A 260 -5.28 20.91 4.54
C PHE A 260 -5.76 20.31 3.22
N LYS A 261 -5.65 21.12 2.18
CA LYS A 261 -6.00 20.77 0.80
C LYS A 261 -5.05 21.44 -0.18
N LEU A 262 -5.00 20.90 -1.40
CA LEU A 262 -4.20 21.48 -2.46
C LEU A 262 -4.56 22.96 -2.68
N SER A 263 -3.54 23.79 -2.83
CA SER A 263 -3.68 25.19 -3.16
C SER A 263 -3.82 25.32 -4.68
N ASN A 264 -4.71 26.21 -5.12
CA ASN A 264 -4.95 26.49 -6.55
C ASN A 264 -3.73 26.91 -7.43
N PRO A 265 -2.58 27.44 -6.94
CA PRO A 265 -1.51 27.91 -7.83
C PRO A 265 -0.86 26.80 -8.67
N LEU A 266 -1.08 25.53 -8.35
CA LEU A 266 -0.49 24.41 -9.08
C LEU A 266 -1.21 24.05 -10.38
N SER A 267 -2.35 24.66 -10.69
CA SER A 267 -3.01 24.57 -12.01
C SER A 267 -3.29 23.14 -12.52
N VAL A 268 -3.42 22.16 -11.62
CA VAL A 268 -3.78 20.79 -11.99
C VAL A 268 -5.22 20.53 -11.56
N ASP A 269 -6.16 20.97 -12.38
CA ASP A 269 -7.63 20.90 -12.13
C ASP A 269 -8.15 19.46 -11.90
N ASN A 270 -7.31 18.49 -12.22
CA ASN A 270 -7.57 17.07 -12.24
C ASN A 270 -7.17 16.33 -10.96
N TYR A 271 -6.65 17.02 -9.95
CA TYR A 271 -6.27 16.39 -8.69
C TYR A 271 -6.84 17.10 -7.47
N GLN A 272 -7.18 16.32 -6.46
CA GLN A 272 -7.55 16.81 -5.15
C GLN A 272 -6.74 16.12 -4.06
N VAL A 273 -6.21 16.94 -3.16
CA VAL A 273 -5.59 16.48 -1.91
C VAL A 273 -6.54 16.80 -0.76
N PHE A 274 -6.72 15.81 0.12
CA PHE A 274 -7.28 16.00 1.45
C PHE A 274 -6.29 15.46 2.47
N GLY A 275 -6.04 16.19 3.55
CA GLY A 275 -5.23 15.68 4.63
C GLY A 275 -5.45 16.41 5.94
N GLN A 276 -4.90 15.83 6.99
CA GLN A 276 -5.06 16.31 8.36
C GLN A 276 -3.77 16.13 9.15
N LEU A 277 -3.42 17.13 9.95
CA LEU A 277 -2.31 17.11 10.89
C LEU A 277 -2.81 17.23 12.32
N PHE A 278 -2.15 16.50 13.22
CA PHE A 278 -2.34 16.63 14.65
C PHE A 278 -1.03 17.12 15.27
N ILE A 279 -1.04 18.36 15.75
CA ILE A 279 0.14 19.08 16.20
C ILE A 279 -0.02 19.42 17.68
N ASN A 280 0.89 18.96 18.53
CA ASN A 280 0.89 19.31 19.95
C ASN A 280 1.01 20.85 20.12
N ARG A 281 0.19 21.45 20.98
CA ARG A 281 0.10 22.91 21.11
C ARG A 281 1.30 23.53 21.83
N ASP A 282 1.96 22.76 22.69
CA ASP A 282 3.05 23.22 23.54
C ASP A 282 4.40 23.03 22.83
N THR A 283 4.61 21.85 22.24
CA THR A 283 5.89 21.48 21.61
C THR A 283 5.92 21.68 20.09
N TYR A 284 4.76 21.80 19.45
CA TYR A 284 4.58 21.74 17.99
C TYR A 284 5.03 20.41 17.35
N ALA A 285 5.18 19.34 18.12
CA ALA A 285 5.42 18.01 17.59
C ALA A 285 4.25 17.53 16.71
N ILE A 286 4.54 16.91 15.58
CA ILE A 286 3.52 16.32 14.70
C ILE A 286 3.30 14.88 15.15
N HIS A 287 2.12 14.61 15.73
CA HIS A 287 1.76 13.27 16.19
C HIS A 287 1.11 12.43 15.09
N LYS A 288 0.42 13.06 14.14
CA LYS A 288 -0.21 12.36 13.03
C LYS A 288 -0.25 13.23 11.79
N LEU A 289 0.00 12.59 10.66
CA LEU A 289 -0.24 13.11 9.32
C LEU A 289 -1.06 12.08 8.54
N PHE A 290 -2.22 12.51 8.04
CA PHE A 290 -3.02 11.78 7.08
C PHE A 290 -3.05 12.54 5.75
N TYR A 291 -2.87 11.84 4.64
CA TYR A 291 -2.80 12.42 3.31
C TYR A 291 -3.44 11.48 2.27
N SER A 292 -4.40 12.00 1.52
CA SER A 292 -5.06 11.29 0.43
C SER A 292 -4.98 12.09 -0.87
N LEU A 293 -4.55 11.42 -1.94
CA LEU A 293 -4.56 11.98 -3.29
C LEU A 293 -5.64 11.30 -4.13
N PHE A 294 -6.39 12.13 -4.87
CA PHE A 294 -7.43 11.67 -5.78
C PHE A 294 -7.30 12.29 -7.16
N ASN A 295 -7.69 11.54 -8.18
CA ASN A 295 -7.95 12.02 -9.53
C ASN A 295 -9.42 12.48 -9.64
N THR A 296 -9.65 13.63 -10.27
CA THR A 296 -10.96 14.23 -10.52
C THR A 296 -11.27 14.48 -12.01
N GLN A 297 -10.51 13.88 -12.93
CA GLN A 297 -10.79 13.93 -14.37
C GLN A 297 -12.14 13.29 -14.73
N LYS A 298 -12.50 12.21 -14.03
CA LYS A 298 -13.78 11.52 -14.23
C LYS A 298 -14.86 12.17 -13.35
N LYS A 299 -16.14 11.93 -13.71
CA LYS A 299 -17.30 12.40 -12.93
C LYS A 299 -17.21 11.99 -11.45
N GLU A 300 -16.64 10.82 -11.19
CA GLU A 300 -16.40 10.30 -9.85
C GLU A 300 -14.93 10.47 -9.46
N LYS A 301 -14.71 10.90 -8.22
CA LYS A 301 -13.40 11.07 -7.62
C LYS A 301 -12.76 9.71 -7.38
N GLN A 302 -11.60 9.46 -7.99
CA GLN A 302 -10.89 8.19 -7.89
C GLN A 302 -9.68 8.32 -6.95
N LEU A 303 -9.59 7.44 -5.95
CA LEU A 303 -8.43 7.40 -5.06
C LEU A 303 -7.19 6.95 -5.83
N ILE A 304 -6.08 7.68 -5.67
CA ILE A 304 -4.76 7.26 -6.16
C ILE A 304 -4.01 6.57 -5.03
N PHE A 305 -3.83 7.27 -3.91
CA PHE A 305 -3.15 6.72 -2.73
C PHE A 305 -3.60 7.38 -1.43
N ASN A 306 -3.38 6.67 -0.33
CA ASN A 306 -3.40 7.19 1.04
C ASN A 306 -2.04 6.96 1.70
N ALA A 307 -1.55 7.97 2.41
CA ALA A 307 -0.43 7.88 3.33
C ALA A 307 -0.89 8.30 4.73
N GLN A 308 -0.52 7.53 5.74
CA GLN A 308 -0.77 7.84 7.14
C GLN A 308 0.48 7.54 7.94
N VAL A 309 0.89 8.48 8.79
CA VAL A 309 1.99 8.27 9.73
C VAL A 309 1.63 8.84 11.09
N GLU A 310 2.02 8.13 12.13
CA GLU A 310 1.82 8.49 13.52
C GLU A 310 3.12 8.37 14.30
N TYR A 311 3.37 9.36 15.15
CA TYR A 311 4.50 9.43 16.05
C TYR A 311 4.00 9.51 17.48
N ALA A 312 4.63 8.75 18.37
CA ALA A 312 4.37 8.76 19.80
C ALA A 312 5.57 9.30 20.55
N LYS A 313 5.32 9.96 21.69
CA LYS A 313 6.38 10.43 22.57
C LYS A 313 6.93 9.25 23.35
N HIS A 314 8.23 9.02 23.29
CA HIS A 314 8.94 8.09 24.16
C HIS A 314 10.04 8.88 24.88
N GLN A 315 9.95 8.97 26.21
CA GLN A 315 10.72 9.92 27.01
C GLN A 315 10.46 11.38 26.56
N ASP A 316 11.46 12.03 25.96
CA ASP A 316 11.39 13.44 25.56
C ASP A 316 11.24 13.67 24.05
N LEU A 317 11.40 12.62 23.24
CA LEU A 317 11.40 12.71 21.79
C LEU A 317 10.27 11.89 21.17
N MET A 318 9.95 12.23 19.93
CA MET A 318 8.95 11.57 19.11
C MET A 318 9.60 10.46 18.29
N TYR A 319 8.99 9.28 18.32
CA TYR A 319 9.41 8.11 17.55
C TYR A 319 8.24 7.56 16.76
N LEU A 320 8.55 6.89 15.64
CA LEU A 320 7.54 6.29 14.80
C LEU A 320 6.69 5.32 15.63
N ASN A 321 5.37 5.43 15.51
CA ASN A 321 4.40 4.55 16.15
C ASN A 321 3.72 3.66 15.09
N TYR A 322 3.32 4.28 13.98
CA TYR A 322 2.64 3.60 12.89
C TYR A 322 2.90 4.33 11.57
N ILE A 323 3.03 3.56 10.49
CA ILE A 323 2.97 4.10 9.14
C ILE A 323 2.22 3.16 8.21
N SER A 324 1.43 3.73 7.31
CA SER A 324 0.82 3.03 6.21
C SER A 324 0.87 3.83 4.92
N PHE A 325 1.07 3.08 3.83
CA PHE A 325 0.93 3.58 2.49
C PHE A 325 0.09 2.59 1.68
N SER A 326 -0.98 3.09 1.07
CA SER A 326 -1.83 2.29 0.19
C SER A 326 -2.09 3.01 -1.13
N ASN A 327 -2.18 2.27 -2.22
CA ASN A 327 -2.45 2.82 -3.53
C ASN A 327 -3.36 1.90 -4.34
N VAL A 328 -4.11 2.48 -5.26
CA VAL A 328 -4.81 1.72 -6.31
C VAL A 328 -3.80 1.33 -7.37
N PHE A 329 -3.98 0.18 -8.00
CA PHE A 329 -3.24 -0.20 -9.20
C PHE A 329 -4.13 -0.98 -10.17
N GLU A 330 -3.78 -0.92 -11.44
CA GLU A 330 -4.44 -1.63 -12.53
C GLU A 330 -3.49 -2.68 -13.12
N MET A 331 -4.07 -3.81 -13.52
CA MET A 331 -3.39 -4.89 -14.24
C MET A 331 -4.25 -5.36 -15.41
N PRO A 332 -3.64 -5.82 -16.52
CA PRO A 332 -4.37 -6.40 -17.64
C PRO A 332 -5.27 -7.52 -17.16
N ASN A 333 -6.49 -7.57 -17.68
CA ASN A 333 -7.40 -8.64 -17.37
C ASN A 333 -6.91 -9.92 -18.08
N PRO A 334 -6.52 -10.98 -17.34
CA PRO A 334 -6.01 -12.21 -17.96
C PRO A 334 -7.07 -12.93 -18.81
N LYS A 335 -8.34 -12.53 -18.66
CA LYS A 335 -9.47 -13.03 -19.44
C LYS A 335 -9.62 -12.35 -20.80
N ASP A 336 -8.92 -11.24 -21.09
CA ASP A 336 -9.02 -10.58 -22.39
C ASP A 336 -8.58 -11.51 -23.52
N PHE A 337 -9.19 -11.36 -24.69
CA PHE A 337 -8.91 -12.24 -25.83
C PHE A 337 -7.63 -11.79 -26.55
N ALA A 338 -6.61 -12.65 -26.57
CA ALA A 338 -5.28 -12.32 -27.08
C ALA A 338 -4.64 -13.46 -27.87
N ILE A 339 -3.72 -13.08 -28.75
CA ILE A 339 -2.80 -14.00 -29.43
C ILE A 339 -1.70 -14.39 -28.43
N THR A 340 -1.48 -15.69 -28.24
CA THR A 340 -0.42 -16.22 -27.37
C THR A 340 0.79 -16.69 -28.15
N GLU A 341 0.61 -17.11 -29.40
CA GLU A 341 1.68 -17.66 -30.22
C GLU A 341 1.40 -17.44 -31.71
N ILE A 342 2.47 -17.17 -32.46
CA ILE A 342 2.48 -17.16 -33.92
C ILE A 342 3.63 -18.05 -34.40
N LEU A 343 3.32 -19.08 -35.18
CA LEU A 343 4.32 -19.98 -35.79
C LEU A 343 4.15 -20.02 -37.30
N TYR A 344 5.27 -20.06 -38.03
CA TYR A 344 5.26 -20.15 -39.49
C TYR A 344 5.84 -21.47 -39.97
N ASP A 345 5.10 -22.21 -40.79
CA ASP A 345 5.58 -23.40 -41.50
C ASP A 345 5.94 -23.02 -42.94
N SER A 346 7.26 -22.85 -43.16
CA SER A 346 7.82 -22.47 -44.46
C SER A 346 7.67 -23.53 -45.56
N LYS A 347 7.41 -24.80 -45.21
CA LYS A 347 7.19 -25.86 -46.22
C LYS A 347 5.77 -25.82 -46.76
N LYS A 348 4.83 -25.29 -45.97
CA LYS A 348 3.39 -25.26 -46.28
C LYS A 348 2.86 -23.85 -46.54
N ASN A 349 3.70 -22.82 -46.43
CA ASN A 349 3.31 -21.41 -46.44
C ASN A 349 2.13 -21.12 -45.48
N LEU A 350 2.20 -21.71 -44.29
CA LEU A 350 1.10 -21.72 -43.34
C LEU A 350 1.49 -20.98 -42.06
N LEU A 351 0.67 -20.01 -41.68
CA LEU A 351 0.88 -19.21 -40.48
C LEU A 351 -0.14 -19.61 -39.42
N PHE A 352 0.34 -20.23 -38.35
CA PHE A 352 -0.45 -20.63 -37.21
C PHE A 352 -0.57 -19.47 -36.22
N VAL A 353 -1.80 -19.16 -35.81
CA VAL A 353 -2.08 -18.19 -34.75
C VAL A 353 -2.84 -18.91 -33.64
N THR A 354 -2.25 -18.93 -32.45
CA THR A 354 -2.84 -19.52 -31.25
C THR A 354 -3.36 -18.42 -30.34
N PHE A 355 -4.52 -18.65 -29.72
CA PHE A 355 -5.16 -17.73 -28.79
C PHE A 355 -5.28 -18.31 -27.38
N ASN A 356 -5.39 -17.44 -26.38
CA ASN A 356 -5.62 -17.86 -24.99
C ASN A 356 -7.03 -18.45 -24.77
N ASN A 357 -8.05 -17.88 -25.41
CA ASN A 357 -9.46 -18.30 -25.33
C ASN A 357 -9.98 -18.84 -26.67
N PRO A 358 -11.03 -19.68 -26.68
CA PRO A 358 -11.66 -20.16 -27.92
C PRO A 358 -12.32 -19.03 -28.72
N TYR A 359 -11.99 -18.88 -30.01
CA TYR A 359 -12.65 -17.90 -30.87
C TYR A 359 -14.09 -18.31 -31.20
N SER A 360 -14.94 -17.33 -31.54
CA SER A 360 -16.27 -17.59 -32.10
C SER A 360 -16.17 -18.09 -33.56
N PRO A 361 -16.69 -19.29 -33.90
CA PRO A 361 -16.50 -19.87 -35.24
C PRO A 361 -17.06 -19.04 -36.39
N ASP A 362 -18.11 -18.24 -36.14
CA ASP A 362 -18.88 -17.56 -37.19
C ASP A 362 -18.14 -16.38 -37.83
N VAL A 363 -17.18 -15.79 -37.14
CA VAL A 363 -16.45 -14.58 -37.57
C VAL A 363 -15.10 -14.86 -38.25
N VAL A 364 -14.60 -16.09 -38.18
CA VAL A 364 -13.24 -16.47 -38.59
C VAL A 364 -13.08 -16.56 -40.11
N SER A 365 -14.14 -16.92 -40.83
CA SER A 365 -14.04 -17.20 -42.28
C SER A 365 -13.84 -15.98 -43.17
N LYS A 366 -13.94 -14.75 -42.64
CA LYS A 366 -13.84 -13.53 -43.45
C LYS A 366 -12.37 -13.18 -43.70
N LEU A 367 -11.84 -13.50 -44.89
CA LEU A 367 -10.45 -13.21 -45.29
C LEU A 367 -10.05 -11.74 -45.08
N SER A 368 -10.98 -10.79 -45.30
CA SER A 368 -10.74 -9.36 -45.11
C SER A 368 -10.37 -8.94 -43.67
N ASN A 369 -10.59 -9.82 -42.69
CA ASN A 369 -10.19 -9.61 -41.30
C ASN A 369 -8.70 -9.83 -41.05
N TYR A 370 -7.99 -10.46 -41.98
CA TYR A 370 -6.60 -10.86 -41.84
C TYR A 370 -5.72 -10.08 -42.80
N LYS A 371 -4.69 -9.44 -42.26
CA LYS A 371 -3.65 -8.78 -43.04
C LYS A 371 -2.30 -9.26 -42.56
N VAL A 372 -1.56 -9.90 -43.46
CA VAL A 372 -0.22 -10.40 -43.20
C VAL A 372 0.78 -9.53 -43.94
N LYS A 373 1.91 -9.26 -43.30
CA LYS A 373 3.07 -8.63 -43.91
C LYS A 373 4.33 -9.45 -43.65
N VAL A 374 5.16 -9.56 -44.67
CA VAL A 374 6.53 -10.10 -44.61
C VAL A 374 7.47 -8.96 -44.98
N ASP A 375 8.49 -8.66 -44.18
CA ASP A 375 9.43 -7.55 -44.42
C ASP A 375 8.72 -6.22 -44.74
N ASN A 376 7.61 -5.96 -44.04
CA ASN A 376 6.68 -4.84 -44.23
C ASN A 376 5.90 -4.79 -45.57
N LYS A 377 6.09 -5.74 -46.48
CA LYS A 377 5.27 -5.88 -47.70
C LYS A 377 4.06 -6.77 -47.44
N LYS A 378 2.93 -6.44 -48.04
CA LYS A 378 1.67 -7.19 -47.87
C LYS A 378 1.79 -8.56 -48.55
N VAL A 379 1.32 -9.60 -47.87
CA VAL A 379 1.10 -10.93 -48.44
C VAL A 379 -0.38 -11.27 -48.30
N ASP A 380 -0.97 -11.76 -49.38
CA ASP A 380 -2.38 -12.12 -49.39
C ASP A 380 -2.62 -13.44 -48.66
N VAL A 381 -3.76 -13.51 -47.97
CA VAL A 381 -4.22 -14.72 -47.27
C VAL A 381 -5.22 -15.41 -48.19
N LYS A 382 -4.86 -16.59 -48.69
CA LYS A 382 -5.70 -17.40 -49.58
C LYS A 382 -6.85 -18.04 -48.83
N GLU A 383 -6.57 -18.55 -47.64
CA GLU A 383 -7.52 -19.31 -46.86
C GLU A 383 -7.27 -19.13 -45.35
N VAL A 384 -8.34 -19.20 -44.58
CA VAL A 384 -8.29 -19.27 -43.11
C VAL A 384 -8.89 -20.62 -42.71
N VAL A 385 -8.03 -21.53 -42.26
CA VAL A 385 -8.44 -22.85 -41.77
C VAL A 385 -8.72 -22.75 -40.28
N LYS A 386 -9.94 -23.14 -39.88
CA LYS A 386 -10.37 -23.21 -38.49
C LYS A 386 -9.78 -24.45 -37.83
N ASP A 387 -9.31 -24.31 -36.60
CA ASP A 387 -9.11 -25.45 -35.71
C ASP A 387 -10.45 -26.11 -35.36
N SER A 388 -10.59 -27.39 -35.71
CA SER A 388 -11.78 -28.18 -35.42
C SER A 388 -11.80 -28.81 -34.03
N LEU A 389 -10.71 -28.69 -33.25
CA LEU A 389 -10.61 -29.34 -31.93
C LEU A 389 -11.17 -28.48 -30.80
N ASN A 390 -10.65 -27.27 -30.62
CA ASN A 390 -11.01 -26.42 -29.49
C ASN A 390 -11.18 -24.93 -29.83
N ASN A 391 -11.14 -24.58 -31.12
CA ASN A 391 -11.23 -23.20 -31.60
C ASN A 391 -10.19 -22.27 -30.94
N LYS A 392 -9.01 -22.75 -30.53
CA LYS A 392 -7.93 -21.87 -30.01
C LYS A 392 -6.87 -21.58 -31.06
N LYS A 393 -6.98 -22.15 -32.25
CA LYS A 393 -5.98 -21.99 -33.31
C LYS A 393 -6.63 -21.69 -34.66
N ILE A 394 -6.02 -20.82 -35.44
CA ILE A 394 -6.32 -20.67 -36.86
C ILE A 394 -5.05 -20.86 -37.67
N SER A 395 -5.21 -21.32 -38.91
CA SER A 395 -4.10 -21.41 -39.85
C SER A 395 -4.40 -20.53 -41.05
N LEU A 396 -3.53 -19.56 -41.32
CA LEU A 396 -3.64 -18.65 -42.45
C LEU A 396 -2.75 -19.20 -43.57
N MET A 397 -3.35 -19.66 -44.67
CA MET A 397 -2.61 -20.06 -45.86
C MET A 397 -2.22 -18.80 -46.63
N LEU A 398 -0.93 -18.54 -46.75
CA LEU A 398 -0.41 -17.38 -47.47
C LEU A 398 -0.33 -17.66 -48.97
N ASP A 399 -0.45 -16.61 -49.78
CA ASP A 399 -0.08 -16.67 -51.21
C ASP A 399 1.43 -16.91 -51.37
N ASP A 400 1.91 -17.00 -52.60
CA ASP A 400 3.32 -17.26 -52.87
C ASP A 400 4.22 -16.21 -52.20
N VAL A 401 5.09 -16.70 -51.32
CA VAL A 401 6.08 -15.92 -50.58
C VAL A 401 7.49 -16.14 -51.15
N SER A 402 7.61 -16.74 -52.33
CA SER A 402 8.88 -16.99 -53.03
C SER A 402 9.67 -15.69 -53.33
N ASP A 403 8.97 -14.56 -53.45
CA ASP A 403 9.55 -13.22 -53.63
C ASP A 403 10.30 -12.69 -52.39
N PHE A 404 10.21 -13.39 -51.26
CA PHE A 404 10.89 -13.03 -50.01
C PHE A 404 12.09 -13.96 -49.76
N PRO A 405 13.18 -13.45 -49.16
CA PRO A 405 14.24 -14.32 -48.65
C PRO A 405 13.64 -15.38 -47.73
N LYS A 406 14.06 -16.64 -47.93
CA LYS A 406 13.53 -17.81 -47.23
C LYS A 406 13.29 -17.51 -45.75
N ILE A 407 12.02 -17.56 -45.35
CA ILE A 407 11.60 -17.33 -43.97
C ILE A 407 11.82 -18.63 -43.21
N THR A 408 12.65 -18.59 -42.18
CA THR A 408 12.92 -19.71 -41.28
C THR A 408 11.99 -19.67 -40.07
N ASN A 409 12.01 -20.72 -39.25
CA ASN A 409 11.20 -20.78 -38.03
C ASN A 409 11.60 -19.70 -37.00
N ASP A 410 12.81 -19.14 -37.11
CA ASP A 410 13.35 -18.11 -36.21
C ASP A 410 13.08 -16.68 -36.72
N ASP A 411 12.49 -16.52 -37.90
CA ASP A 411 12.23 -15.22 -38.56
C ASP A 411 10.88 -14.59 -38.15
N SER A 412 10.34 -14.92 -36.99
CA SER A 412 9.03 -14.43 -36.52
C SER A 412 8.93 -12.89 -36.50
N ASN A 413 10.04 -12.19 -36.26
CA ASN A 413 10.12 -10.73 -36.29
C ASN A 413 9.88 -10.10 -37.68
N ARG A 414 10.06 -10.88 -38.76
CA ARG A 414 9.82 -10.43 -40.14
C ARG A 414 8.34 -10.54 -40.53
N LEU A 415 7.55 -11.27 -39.74
CA LEU A 415 6.13 -11.49 -39.93
C LEU A 415 5.30 -10.56 -39.04
N LYS A 416 4.38 -9.81 -39.64
CA LYS A 416 3.39 -9.00 -38.91
C LYS A 416 1.99 -9.41 -39.31
N ILE A 417 1.18 -9.79 -38.32
CA ILE A 417 -0.23 -10.13 -38.52
C ILE A 417 -1.08 -9.04 -37.89
N TYR A 418 -2.09 -8.60 -38.62
CA TYR A 418 -3.17 -7.76 -38.11
C TYR A 418 -4.47 -8.53 -38.31
N ILE A 419 -5.16 -8.79 -37.20
CA ILE A 419 -6.47 -9.44 -37.16
C ILE A 419 -7.47 -8.43 -36.62
N LYS A 420 -8.60 -8.26 -37.30
CA LYS A 420 -9.70 -7.38 -36.87
C LYS A 420 -11.01 -8.15 -36.80
N ASN A 421 -11.97 -7.62 -36.05
CA ASN A 421 -13.34 -8.16 -35.94
C ASN A 421 -13.39 -9.65 -35.57
N LEU A 422 -12.43 -10.11 -34.77
CA LEU A 422 -12.45 -11.45 -34.19
C LEU A 422 -12.83 -11.30 -32.71
N ASN A 423 -13.77 -12.12 -32.26
CA ASN A 423 -14.12 -12.23 -30.86
C ASN A 423 -14.06 -13.68 -30.40
N ASP A 424 -13.99 -13.86 -29.10
CA ASP A 424 -14.10 -15.19 -28.49
C ASP A 424 -15.53 -15.61 -28.20
N THR A 425 -15.70 -16.81 -27.66
CA THR A 425 -17.02 -17.37 -27.32
C THR A 425 -17.78 -16.58 -26.25
N GLU A 426 -17.10 -15.71 -25.50
CA GLU A 426 -17.73 -14.79 -24.52
C GLU A 426 -17.95 -13.39 -25.11
N GLY A 427 -17.64 -13.19 -26.40
CA GLY A 427 -17.82 -11.92 -27.09
C GLY A 427 -16.69 -10.90 -26.90
N ARG A 428 -15.58 -11.27 -26.22
CA ARG A 428 -14.43 -10.37 -26.02
C ARG A 428 -13.67 -10.18 -27.34
N ILE A 429 -13.35 -8.93 -27.68
CA ILE A 429 -12.72 -8.59 -28.96
C ILE A 429 -11.20 -8.82 -28.88
N LEU A 430 -10.63 -9.43 -29.92
CA LEU A 430 -9.20 -9.71 -29.99
C LEU A 430 -8.37 -8.43 -29.91
N GLY A 431 -7.46 -8.36 -28.94
CA GLY A 431 -6.55 -7.24 -28.74
C GLY A 431 -7.17 -6.04 -28.01
N GLU A 432 -8.47 -6.08 -27.67
CA GLU A 432 -9.05 -5.14 -26.73
C GLU A 432 -8.57 -5.50 -25.31
N ARG A 433 -7.91 -4.54 -24.66
CA ARG A 433 -7.42 -4.71 -23.29
C ARG A 433 -8.34 -4.02 -22.30
N THR A 434 -8.76 -4.76 -21.29
CA THR A 434 -9.45 -4.28 -20.10
C THR A 434 -8.52 -4.41 -18.89
N TYR A 435 -8.81 -3.64 -17.84
CA TYR A 435 -7.96 -3.59 -16.66
C TYR A 435 -8.76 -3.92 -15.40
N LEU A 436 -8.18 -4.78 -14.56
CA LEU A 436 -8.69 -5.10 -13.25
C LEU A 436 -8.09 -4.15 -12.22
N ASN A 437 -8.94 -3.63 -11.33
CA ASN A 437 -8.55 -2.69 -10.29
C ASN A 437 -8.31 -3.41 -8.96
N TYR A 438 -7.20 -3.08 -8.32
CA TYR A 438 -6.78 -3.62 -7.03
C TYR A 438 -6.28 -2.49 -6.12
N LYS A 439 -6.15 -2.77 -4.82
CA LYS A 439 -5.44 -1.89 -3.89
C LYS A 439 -4.25 -2.64 -3.29
N GLN A 440 -3.10 -2.00 -3.22
CA GLN A 440 -1.93 -2.48 -2.49
C GLN A 440 -1.84 -1.73 -1.15
N TYR A 441 -1.58 -2.44 -0.07
CA TYR A 441 -1.34 -1.91 1.26
C TYR A 441 0.05 -2.31 1.74
N ARG A 442 0.66 -1.39 2.49
CA ARG A 442 1.89 -1.58 3.26
C ARG A 442 1.66 -0.94 4.62
N GLU A 443 1.93 -1.66 5.68
CA GLU A 443 1.66 -1.19 7.04
C GLU A 443 2.77 -1.64 7.98
N MET A 444 3.22 -0.75 8.85
CA MET A 444 4.23 -1.03 9.86
C MET A 444 3.79 -0.50 11.21
N PHE A 445 3.85 -1.38 12.21
CA PHE A 445 3.39 -1.16 13.58
C PHE A 445 4.58 -1.30 14.52
N VAL A 446 5.04 -0.18 15.10
CA VAL A 446 6.18 -0.18 16.02
C VAL A 446 5.73 -0.72 17.37
N GLN A 447 6.47 -1.71 17.89
CA GLN A 447 6.19 -2.35 19.17
C GLN A 447 7.13 -1.90 20.27
N GLN A 448 8.38 -1.54 19.92
CA GLN A 448 9.39 -1.17 20.90
C GLN A 448 10.45 -0.25 20.29
N VAL A 449 10.88 0.76 21.05
CA VAL A 449 11.91 1.74 20.68
C VAL A 449 13.11 1.61 21.62
N HIS A 450 14.32 1.62 21.06
CA HIS A 450 15.60 1.57 21.76
C HIS A 450 16.40 2.86 21.51
N ILE A 451 16.54 3.70 22.54
CA ILE A 451 17.22 5.02 22.45
C ILE A 451 18.75 4.89 22.48
N SER A 452 19.26 3.84 23.10
CA SER A 452 20.67 3.46 23.04
C SER A 452 20.75 2.03 22.55
N TRP A 453 21.48 1.82 21.46
CA TRP A 453 21.73 0.49 20.93
C TRP A 453 23.22 0.32 20.60
N LYS A 454 23.73 -0.90 20.75
CA LYS A 454 25.06 -1.31 20.29
C LYS A 454 24.87 -2.25 19.11
N GLU A 455 25.76 -2.17 18.13
CA GLU A 455 25.70 -2.95 16.88
C GLU A 455 25.43 -4.44 17.11
N LYS A 456 24.45 -4.98 16.40
CA LYS A 456 24.33 -6.41 16.11
C LYS A 456 23.84 -6.66 14.66
N PRO A 457 24.60 -6.34 13.60
CA PRO A 457 24.20 -6.76 12.25
C PRO A 457 24.77 -8.15 11.96
N ILE A 458 23.90 -9.13 11.67
CA ILE A 458 24.34 -10.41 11.09
C ILE A 458 23.99 -10.43 9.59
N PHE A 459 22.80 -9.97 9.19
CA PHE A 459 22.47 -9.63 7.80
C PHE A 459 21.59 -8.37 7.76
N ILE A 460 21.99 -7.38 6.96
CA ILE A 460 21.15 -6.22 6.62
C ILE A 460 20.49 -6.50 5.28
N ILE A 461 19.21 -6.15 5.14
CA ILE A 461 18.50 -6.35 3.89
C ILE A 461 19.04 -5.42 2.80
N ASP A 462 19.01 -5.89 1.57
CA ASP A 462 19.09 -5.03 0.40
C ASP A 462 17.72 -4.36 0.17
N LYS A 463 17.70 -3.03 0.30
CA LYS A 463 16.50 -2.19 0.10
C LYS A 463 15.99 -2.19 -1.34
N PHE A 464 16.74 -2.77 -2.29
CA PHE A 464 16.38 -2.89 -3.71
C PHE A 464 16.07 -4.33 -4.12
N LEU A 465 15.93 -5.26 -3.17
CA LEU A 465 15.44 -6.61 -3.41
C LEU A 465 14.11 -6.85 -2.66
N PRO A 466 13.19 -7.68 -3.20
CA PRO A 466 12.01 -8.08 -2.47
C PRO A 466 12.35 -8.65 -1.10
N LEU A 467 11.50 -8.40 -0.10
CA LEU A 467 11.81 -8.79 1.29
C LEU A 467 12.00 -10.32 1.44
N LYS A 468 11.25 -11.11 0.65
CA LYS A 468 11.38 -12.58 0.60
C LYS A 468 12.74 -13.08 0.13
N ASP A 469 13.46 -12.29 -0.65
CA ASP A 469 14.75 -12.64 -1.24
C ASP A 469 15.93 -12.24 -0.33
N ASN A 470 15.63 -11.61 0.80
CA ASN A 470 16.61 -11.20 1.79
C ASN A 470 16.88 -12.28 2.85
N LYS A 471 18.09 -12.25 3.43
CA LYS A 471 18.47 -13.18 4.51
C LYS A 471 17.82 -12.79 5.83
N ILE A 472 17.24 -13.79 6.49
CA ILE A 472 16.65 -13.65 7.83
C ILE A 472 17.76 -13.76 8.88
N SER A 473 17.88 -12.75 9.74
CA SER A 473 18.71 -12.78 10.94
C SER A 473 17.92 -13.39 12.10
N LYS A 474 17.87 -14.73 12.15
CA LYS A 474 17.14 -15.46 13.21
C LYS A 474 17.60 -15.03 14.61
N SER A 475 16.67 -14.67 15.47
CA SER A 475 16.88 -14.30 16.87
C SER A 475 15.80 -14.92 17.74
N THR A 476 16.14 -15.37 18.95
CA THR A 476 15.16 -15.83 19.95
C THR A 476 14.28 -14.68 20.47
N GLU A 477 14.74 -13.43 20.31
CA GLU A 477 14.00 -12.22 20.68
C GLU A 477 12.67 -12.10 19.90
N THR A 478 12.52 -12.78 18.76
CA THR A 478 11.26 -12.78 17.97
C THR A 478 10.05 -13.27 18.76
N GLN A 479 10.23 -14.19 19.71
CA GLN A 479 9.15 -14.73 20.56
C GLN A 479 8.52 -13.67 21.48
N GLU A 480 9.19 -12.52 21.62
CA GLU A 480 8.75 -11.42 22.47
C GLU A 480 7.78 -10.44 21.79
N TYR A 481 7.65 -10.51 20.46
CA TYR A 481 6.89 -9.57 19.64
C TYR A 481 5.67 -10.25 19.01
N TRP A 482 4.64 -9.46 18.70
CA TRP A 482 3.35 -9.97 18.23
C TRP A 482 3.09 -9.60 16.77
N MET A 483 2.69 -10.57 15.96
CA MET A 483 2.17 -10.31 14.61
C MET A 483 0.65 -10.24 14.67
N ASN A 484 0.08 -9.05 14.46
CA ASN A 484 -1.37 -8.85 14.45
C ASN A 484 -1.95 -9.20 13.06
N THR A 485 -1.93 -10.49 12.72
CA THR A 485 -2.47 -11.01 11.46
C THR A 485 -3.96 -10.65 11.35
N PRO A 486 -4.43 -10.12 10.20
CA PRO A 486 -5.85 -9.85 9.96
C PRO A 486 -6.73 -11.08 10.22
N LEU A 487 -7.98 -10.85 10.62
CA LEU A 487 -8.96 -11.92 10.75
C LEU A 487 -9.37 -12.44 9.36
N MET A 488 -9.40 -13.76 9.20
CA MET A 488 -10.10 -14.36 8.07
C MET A 488 -11.60 -14.07 8.22
N LYS A 489 -12.23 -13.62 7.13
CA LYS A 489 -13.68 -13.43 7.07
C LYS A 489 -14.41 -14.73 6.77
#